data_AF-A0A239HXP9-F1
#
_entry.id   AF-A0A239HXP9-F1
#
_cell.length_a   1.000
_cell.length_b   1.000
_cell.length_c   1.000
_cell.angle_alpha   90.00
_cell.angle_beta   90.00
_cell.angle_gamma   90.00
#
_symmetry.space_group_name_H-M   'P 1'
#
loop_
_entity.id
_entity.type
_entity.pdbx_description
1 polymer ?
#
loop_
_entity_poly.entity_id
_entity_poly.type
_entity_poly.pdbx_seq_one_letter_code
_entity_poly.pdbx_strand_id
1 'polypeptide(L)'
;MAASRQRVLFLEFDGVLHPLSALHWIGMGVSLETACRQGRLFRWAWVLADMLGSHPDVSIMIHAGWRFWNSERQLAALLGPLASRYEGMVDRRFSRWQGIDDVVRCRAWKDFRILDSFTASFPPALEQLIACDAESGAYNEGVRQRLQAWLEKDHADDRLPLRG
;
A
#
# COMPACT_ATOMS: atom_id res chain seq x y z
N MET A 1 -21.49 19.05 -4.42
CA MET A 1 -20.93 17.68 -4.46
C MET A 1 -20.18 17.50 -3.16
N ALA A 2 -20.60 16.56 -2.31
CA ALA A 2 -19.80 16.21 -1.13
C ALA A 2 -18.44 15.72 -1.64
N ALA A 3 -17.34 16.27 -1.13
CA ALA A 3 -16.02 15.74 -1.44
C ALA A 3 -16.02 14.27 -0.97
N SER A 4 -15.79 13.34 -1.89
CA SER A 4 -15.63 11.93 -1.53
C SER A 4 -14.52 11.84 -0.49
N ARG A 5 -14.81 11.18 0.64
CA ARG A 5 -13.83 10.97 1.71
C ARG A 5 -12.65 10.17 1.14
N GLN A 6 -11.53 10.83 0.88
CA GLN A 6 -10.36 10.19 0.29
C GLN A 6 -9.63 9.39 1.37
N ARG A 7 -9.59 8.07 1.20
CA ARG A 7 -8.76 7.17 2.01
C ARG A 7 -7.45 6.90 1.30
N VAL A 8 -6.38 6.72 2.06
CA VAL A 8 -5.04 6.52 1.49
C VAL A 8 -4.39 5.27 2.04
N LEU A 9 -3.91 4.42 1.15
CA LEU A 9 -3.08 3.28 1.48
C LEU A 9 -1.62 3.61 1.12
N PHE A 10 -0.77 3.75 2.13
CA PHE A 10 0.67 3.85 1.95
C PHE A 10 1.24 2.45 1.73
N LEU A 11 1.92 2.26 0.60
CA LEU A 11 2.29 0.93 0.11
C LEU A 11 3.81 0.78 -0.07
N GLU A 12 4.40 -0.18 0.64
CA GLU A 12 5.72 -0.76 0.34
C GLU A 12 5.53 -1.90 -0.68
N PHE A 13 6.62 -2.29 -1.36
CA PHE A 13 6.61 -3.39 -2.32
C PHE A 13 7.20 -4.65 -1.72
N ASP A 14 8.45 -4.57 -1.25
CA ASP A 14 9.20 -5.72 -0.77
C ASP A 14 8.62 -6.21 0.56
N GLY A 15 8.21 -7.47 0.62
CA GLY A 15 7.53 -8.04 1.77
C GLY A 15 6.05 -7.68 1.89
N VAL A 16 5.48 -6.96 0.90
CA VAL A 16 4.06 -6.57 0.86
C VAL A 16 3.36 -7.05 -0.40
N LEU A 17 3.93 -6.80 -1.59
CA LEU A 17 3.38 -7.23 -2.88
C LEU A 17 4.04 -8.50 -3.42
N HIS A 18 5.13 -8.93 -2.79
CA HIS A 18 5.84 -10.19 -3.01
C HIS A 18 6.69 -10.53 -1.78
N PRO A 19 7.13 -11.79 -1.61
CA PRO A 19 8.05 -12.17 -0.56
C PRO A 19 9.36 -11.39 -0.66
N LEU A 20 9.94 -10.95 0.46
CA LEU A 20 11.24 -10.29 0.45
C LEU A 20 12.31 -11.19 -0.19
N SER A 21 12.24 -12.50 0.04
CA SER A 21 13.08 -13.51 -0.60
C SER A 21 13.02 -13.51 -2.14
N ALA A 22 11.96 -12.98 -2.76
CA ALA A 22 11.85 -12.90 -4.22
C ALA A 22 12.89 -11.97 -4.87
N LEU A 23 13.47 -11.03 -4.10
CA LEU A 23 14.56 -10.17 -4.56
C LEU A 23 15.85 -10.95 -4.88
N HIS A 24 16.01 -12.16 -4.32
CA HIS A 24 17.14 -13.04 -4.61
C HIS A 24 17.32 -13.25 -6.12
N TRP A 25 16.22 -13.39 -6.86
CA TRP A 25 16.24 -13.60 -8.31
C TRP A 25 16.84 -12.42 -9.08
N ILE A 26 16.60 -11.19 -8.62
CA ILE A 26 17.22 -10.00 -9.19
C ILE A 26 18.73 -10.02 -8.94
N GLY A 27 19.14 -10.40 -7.72
CA GLY A 27 20.56 -10.61 -7.39
C GLY A 27 21.25 -11.68 -8.23
N MET A 28 20.50 -12.68 -8.72
CA MET A 28 20.99 -13.69 -9.67
C MET A 28 21.01 -13.22 -11.14
N GLY A 29 20.68 -11.95 -11.41
CA GLY A 29 20.70 -11.36 -12.76
C GLY A 29 19.42 -11.55 -13.56
N VAL A 30 18.32 -12.02 -12.96
CA VAL A 30 17.01 -12.03 -13.63
C VAL A 30 16.53 -10.60 -13.78
N SER A 31 16.12 -10.20 -14.99
CA SER A 31 15.60 -8.86 -15.22
C SER A 31 14.30 -8.63 -14.45
N LEU A 32 14.04 -7.37 -14.06
CA LEU A 32 12.82 -6.97 -13.37
C LEU A 32 11.57 -7.42 -14.13
N GLU A 33 11.53 -7.14 -15.44
CA GLU A 33 10.43 -7.55 -16.33
C GLU A 33 10.20 -9.06 -16.29
N THR A 34 11.26 -9.85 -16.33
CA THR A 34 11.17 -11.31 -16.29
C THR A 34 10.64 -11.79 -14.95
N ALA A 35 11.11 -11.21 -13.84
CA ALA A 35 10.67 -11.56 -12.50
C ALA A 35 9.17 -11.22 -12.29
N CYS A 36 8.69 -10.08 -12.80
CA CYS A 36 7.27 -9.74 -12.80
C CYS A 36 6.45 -10.73 -13.66
N ARG A 37 6.88 -10.99 -14.90
CA ARG A 37 6.18 -11.90 -15.84
C ARG A 37 6.07 -13.32 -15.31
N GLN A 38 7.07 -13.77 -14.55
CA GLN A 38 7.09 -15.10 -13.91
C GLN A 38 6.32 -15.14 -12.58
N GLY A 39 5.67 -14.06 -12.17
CA GLY A 39 4.93 -14.00 -10.90
C GLY A 39 5.83 -14.12 -9.67
N ARG A 40 7.10 -13.72 -9.77
CA ARG A 40 8.03 -13.67 -8.63
C ARG A 40 7.85 -12.39 -7.84
N LEU A 41 7.76 -11.26 -8.56
CA LEU A 41 7.50 -9.94 -8.00
C LEU A 41 6.07 -9.50 -8.27
N PHE A 42 5.52 -8.65 -7.39
CA PHE A 42 4.16 -8.08 -7.49
C PHE A 42 3.01 -9.10 -7.57
N ARG A 43 3.28 -10.37 -7.25
CA ARG A 43 2.31 -11.47 -7.37
C ARG A 43 1.09 -11.31 -6.48
N TRP A 44 1.17 -10.52 -5.41
CA TRP A 44 0.05 -10.24 -4.51
C TRP A 44 -0.65 -8.91 -4.80
N ALA A 45 -0.26 -8.18 -5.86
CA ALA A 45 -0.97 -6.97 -6.27
C ALA A 45 -2.45 -7.27 -6.61
N TRP A 46 -2.75 -8.42 -7.20
CA TRP A 46 -4.12 -8.87 -7.48
C TRP A 46 -4.94 -9.08 -6.21
N VAL A 47 -4.34 -9.65 -5.16
CA VAL A 47 -5.01 -9.86 -3.87
C VAL A 47 -5.48 -8.52 -3.31
N LEU A 48 -4.60 -7.52 -3.35
CA LEU A 48 -4.93 -6.17 -2.88
C LEU A 48 -5.94 -5.49 -3.83
N ALA A 49 -5.84 -5.69 -5.14
CA ALA A 49 -6.80 -5.15 -6.11
C ALA A 49 -8.22 -5.66 -5.87
N ASP A 50 -8.36 -6.96 -5.61
CA ASP A 50 -9.66 -7.59 -5.31
C ASP A 50 -10.28 -6.99 -4.04
N MET A 51 -9.48 -6.85 -2.98
CA MET A 51 -9.93 -6.22 -1.72
C MET A 51 -10.38 -4.78 -1.92
N LEU A 52 -9.65 -4.01 -2.73
CA LEU A 52 -9.97 -2.60 -2.97
C LEU A 52 -11.10 -2.41 -4.01
N GLY A 53 -11.52 -3.47 -4.71
CA GLY A 53 -12.50 -3.40 -5.80
C GLY A 53 -13.79 -2.67 -5.43
N SER A 54 -14.31 -2.90 -4.23
CA SER A 54 -15.53 -2.28 -3.70
C SER A 54 -15.30 -0.91 -3.04
N HIS A 55 -14.07 -0.40 -3.04
CA HIS A 55 -13.66 0.82 -2.34
C HIS A 55 -12.96 1.79 -3.31
N PRO A 56 -13.69 2.41 -4.25
CA PRO A 56 -13.12 3.33 -5.24
C PRO A 56 -12.51 4.61 -4.64
N ASP A 57 -12.85 4.90 -3.39
CA ASP A 57 -12.38 6.05 -2.61
C ASP A 57 -10.98 5.85 -2.00
N VAL A 58 -10.42 4.64 -2.11
CA VAL A 58 -9.06 4.33 -1.64
C VAL A 58 -8.04 4.56 -2.75
N SER A 59 -7.16 5.52 -2.49
CA SER A 59 -6.00 5.87 -3.29
C SER A 59 -4.71 5.28 -2.71
N ILE A 60 -3.67 5.10 -3.54
CA ILE A 60 -2.41 4.46 -3.17
C ILE A 60 -1.27 5.47 -3.28
N MET A 61 -0.53 5.62 -2.20
CA MET A 61 0.71 6.38 -2.18
C MET A 61 1.89 5.45 -1.90
N ILE A 62 2.89 5.48 -2.77
CA ILE A 62 4.05 4.58 -2.64
C ILE A 62 5.06 5.18 -1.66
N HIS A 63 5.47 4.39 -0.67
CA HIS A 63 6.61 4.72 0.21
C HIS A 63 7.76 3.72 0.10
N ALA A 64 7.67 2.81 -0.88
CA ALA A 64 8.65 1.77 -1.15
C ALA A 64 10.07 2.32 -1.36
N GLY A 65 11.09 1.55 -0.99
CA GLY A 65 12.49 1.87 -1.30
C GLY A 65 12.77 2.02 -2.80
N TRP A 66 11.93 1.39 -3.64
CA TRP A 66 12.01 1.47 -5.10
C TRP A 66 11.89 2.89 -5.64
N ARG A 67 11.30 3.81 -4.87
CA ARG A 67 11.12 5.22 -5.27
C ARG A 67 12.43 5.96 -5.53
N PHE A 68 13.54 5.52 -4.95
CA PHE A 68 14.84 6.17 -5.13
C PHE A 68 15.40 6.00 -6.55
N TRP A 69 15.01 4.92 -7.24
CA TRP A 69 15.60 4.52 -8.53
C TRP A 69 14.59 4.56 -9.69
N ASN A 70 13.31 4.75 -9.41
CA ASN A 70 12.23 4.69 -10.40
C ASN A 70 11.47 6.01 -10.48
N SER A 71 11.13 6.43 -11.69
CA SER A 71 10.18 7.52 -11.93
C SER A 71 8.78 7.14 -11.46
N GLU A 72 7.93 8.14 -11.21
CA GLU A 72 6.52 7.91 -10.85
C GLU A 72 5.78 7.05 -11.87
N ARG A 73 6.01 7.29 -13.17
CA ARG A 73 5.42 6.48 -14.25
C ARG A 73 5.84 5.01 -14.16
N GLN A 74 7.10 4.73 -13.83
CA GLN A 74 7.58 3.36 -13.65
C GLN A 74 6.95 2.72 -12.42
N LEU A 75 6.88 3.43 -11.29
CA LEU A 75 6.25 2.95 -10.07
C LEU A 75 4.75 2.65 -10.27
N ALA A 76 4.02 3.55 -10.93
CA ALA A 76 2.62 3.35 -11.25
C ALA A 76 2.41 2.14 -12.17
N ALA A 77 3.30 1.92 -13.16
CA ALA A 77 3.23 0.75 -14.02
C ALA A 77 3.46 -0.57 -13.26
N LEU A 78 4.36 -0.58 -12.27
CA LEU A 78 4.66 -1.76 -11.44
C LEU A 78 3.46 -2.19 -10.58
N LEU A 79 2.55 -1.27 -10.25
CA LEU A 79 1.33 -1.58 -9.50
C LEU A 79 0.36 -2.50 -10.26
N GLY A 80 0.50 -2.65 -11.58
CA GLY A 80 -0.34 -3.53 -12.40
C GLY A 80 -1.84 -3.21 -12.23
N PRO A 81 -2.65 -4.15 -11.70
CA PRO A 81 -4.10 -3.92 -11.51
C PRO A 81 -4.42 -2.76 -10.54
N LEU A 82 -3.46 -2.31 -9.74
CA LEU A 82 -3.62 -1.20 -8.81
C LEU A 82 -3.25 0.17 -9.41
N ALA A 83 -2.75 0.21 -10.65
CA ALA A 83 -2.19 1.42 -11.26
C ALA A 83 -3.21 2.58 -11.34
N SER A 84 -4.50 2.30 -11.55
CA SER A 84 -5.56 3.31 -11.60
C SER A 84 -5.82 4.01 -10.26
N ARG A 85 -5.23 3.52 -9.17
CA ARG A 85 -5.35 4.07 -7.81
C ARG A 85 -4.11 4.86 -7.39
N TYR A 86 -3.09 4.93 -8.22
CA TYR A 86 -1.85 5.64 -7.91
C TYR A 86 -2.10 7.14 -7.74
N GLU A 87 -1.83 7.66 -6.54
CA GLU A 87 -1.94 9.08 -6.18
C GLU A 87 -0.58 9.78 -6.20
N GLY A 88 0.51 9.03 -5.98
CA GLY A 88 1.84 9.59 -5.91
C GLY A 88 2.83 8.70 -5.14
N MET A 89 4.00 9.26 -4.88
CA MET A 89 5.00 8.67 -4.00
C MET A 89 5.41 9.67 -2.92
N VAL A 90 5.84 9.13 -1.78
CA VAL A 90 6.49 9.90 -0.73
C VAL A 90 7.78 10.53 -1.26
N ASP A 91 8.08 11.76 -0.86
CA ASP A 91 9.28 12.49 -1.29
C ASP A 91 10.56 11.70 -0.99
N ARG A 92 11.47 11.68 -1.96
CA ARG A 92 12.75 10.96 -1.90
C ARG A 92 13.71 11.53 -0.85
N ARG A 93 13.50 12.75 -0.38
CA ARG A 93 14.36 13.37 0.65
C ARG A 93 14.11 12.78 2.03
N PHE A 94 12.97 12.12 2.24
CA PHE A 94 12.59 11.60 3.55
C PHE A 94 12.77 10.09 3.66
N SER A 95 13.09 9.64 4.88
CA SER A 95 12.94 8.24 5.27
C SER A 95 11.46 7.83 5.29
N ARG A 96 11.18 6.52 5.43
CA ARG A 96 9.82 5.95 5.32
C ARG A 96 8.79 6.71 6.17
N TRP A 97 8.94 6.67 7.50
CA TRP A 97 7.99 7.32 8.39
C TRP A 97 7.99 8.83 8.24
N GLN A 98 9.16 9.46 8.14
CA GLN A 98 9.26 10.92 8.00
C GLN A 98 8.46 11.44 6.82
N GLY A 99 8.54 10.76 5.67
CA GLY A 99 7.85 11.21 4.48
C GLY A 99 6.35 10.90 4.50
N ILE A 100 5.94 9.78 5.11
CA ILE A 100 4.51 9.50 5.35
C ILE A 100 3.92 10.58 6.27
N ASP A 101 4.56 10.86 7.40
CA ASP A 101 4.12 11.89 8.35
C ASP A 101 4.08 13.29 7.73
N ASP A 102 5.07 13.63 6.89
CA ASP A 102 5.09 14.88 6.14
C ASP A 102 3.86 15.02 5.22
N VAL A 103 3.61 14.02 4.36
CA VAL A 103 2.46 14.07 3.45
C VAL A 103 1.14 14.09 4.21
N VAL A 104 0.99 13.25 5.24
CA VAL A 104 -0.23 13.20 6.05
C VAL A 104 -0.53 14.56 6.69
N ARG A 105 0.49 15.24 7.24
CA ARG A 105 0.33 16.58 7.82
C ARG A 105 0.01 17.63 6.76
N CYS A 106 0.74 17.65 5.64
CA CYS A 106 0.53 18.62 4.56
C CYS A 106 -0.85 18.47 3.89
N ARG A 107 -1.34 17.24 3.72
CA ARG A 107 -2.65 16.96 3.11
C ARG A 107 -3.80 16.93 4.12
N ALA A 108 -3.50 17.05 5.41
CA ALA A 108 -4.46 16.89 6.51
C ALA A 108 -5.26 15.57 6.44
N TRP A 109 -4.67 14.51 5.88
CA TRP A 109 -5.31 13.21 5.78
C TRP A 109 -5.52 12.60 7.16
N LYS A 110 -6.74 12.11 7.40
CA LYS A 110 -7.12 11.48 8.68
C LYS A 110 -7.34 9.98 8.56
N ASP A 111 -7.57 9.51 7.33
CA ASP A 111 -8.02 8.16 7.08
C ASP A 111 -7.03 7.43 6.16
N PHE A 112 -6.06 6.78 6.79
CA PHE A 112 -5.00 6.09 6.08
C PHE A 112 -4.54 4.83 6.81
N ARG A 113 -3.95 3.92 6.03
CA ARG A 113 -3.21 2.75 6.53
C ARG A 113 -1.88 2.63 5.81
N ILE A 114 -0.95 1.95 6.46
CA ILE A 114 0.40 1.68 5.94
C ILE A 114 0.57 0.17 5.89
N LEU A 115 0.93 -0.38 4.73
CA LEU A 115 1.39 -1.76 4.59
C LEU A 115 2.91 -1.76 4.44
N ASP A 116 3.62 -2.32 5.42
CA ASP A 116 5.08 -2.43 5.40
C ASP A 116 5.52 -3.65 6.26
N SER A 117 6.56 -4.36 5.83
CA SER A 117 7.15 -5.46 6.57
C SER A 117 8.32 -5.04 7.47
N PHE A 118 8.87 -3.84 7.28
CA PHE A 118 10.01 -3.32 8.03
C PHE A 118 9.59 -2.38 9.16
N THR A 119 8.95 -2.98 10.18
CA THR A 119 8.31 -2.28 11.32
C THR A 119 9.24 -1.37 12.11
N ALA A 120 10.55 -1.64 12.14
CA ALA A 120 11.55 -0.81 12.82
C ALA A 120 11.68 0.62 12.24
N SER A 121 11.15 0.87 11.04
CA SER A 121 11.12 2.21 10.44
C SER A 121 10.00 3.12 10.96
N PHE A 122 9.15 2.63 11.86
CA PHE A 122 7.95 3.32 12.32
C PHE A 122 7.94 3.51 13.84
N PRO A 123 7.21 4.51 14.36
CA PRO A 123 6.97 4.66 15.78
C PRO A 123 6.36 3.37 16.40
N PRO A 124 6.71 3.05 17.65
CA PRO A 124 6.11 1.92 18.34
C PRO A 124 4.60 2.10 18.48
N ALA A 125 3.84 1.01 18.32
CA ALA A 125 2.38 0.99 18.45
C ALA A 125 1.62 1.97 17.52
N LEU A 126 2.18 2.30 16.35
CA LEU A 126 1.49 3.12 15.35
C LEU A 126 0.24 2.41 14.83
N GLU A 127 -0.94 2.89 15.22
CA GLU A 127 -2.24 2.26 14.89
C GLU A 127 -2.49 2.11 13.38
N GLN A 128 -1.95 3.03 12.58
CA GLN A 128 -2.13 3.06 11.13
C GLN A 128 -1.27 2.01 10.42
N LEU A 129 -0.26 1.43 11.09
CA LEU A 129 0.63 0.43 10.50
C LEU A 129 0.01 -0.97 10.58
N ILE A 130 -0.27 -1.53 9.40
CA ILE A 130 -0.53 -2.96 9.22
C ILE A 130 0.79 -3.64 8.90
N ALA A 131 1.49 -4.06 9.96
CA ALA A 131 2.71 -4.83 9.87
C ALA A 131 2.48 -6.11 9.04
N CYS A 132 3.28 -6.26 8.00
CA CYS A 132 3.26 -7.41 7.11
C CYS A 132 4.36 -8.41 7.50
N ASP A 133 4.05 -9.70 7.47
CA ASP A 133 5.09 -10.72 7.44
C ASP A 133 5.81 -10.65 6.08
N ALA A 134 7.14 -10.60 6.08
CA ALA A 134 7.92 -10.32 4.88
C ALA A 134 7.83 -11.42 3.81
N GLU A 135 7.36 -12.63 4.16
CA GLU A 135 7.27 -13.76 3.22
C GLU A 135 5.84 -14.07 2.77
N SER A 136 4.84 -13.45 3.40
CA SER A 136 3.43 -13.61 3.03
C SER A 136 2.69 -12.30 2.70
N GLY A 137 3.20 -11.14 3.13
CA GLY A 137 2.73 -9.80 2.75
C GLY A 137 1.21 -9.64 2.73
N ALA A 138 0.68 -9.05 1.65
CA ALA A 138 -0.77 -8.89 1.42
C ALA A 138 -1.52 -10.22 1.23
N TYR A 139 -0.80 -11.32 0.97
CA TYR A 139 -1.39 -12.66 0.95
C TYR A 139 -1.56 -13.26 2.37
N ASN A 140 -1.04 -12.62 3.40
CA ASN A 140 -1.30 -13.03 4.78
C ASN A 140 -2.76 -12.76 5.16
N GLU A 141 -3.44 -13.74 5.75
CA GLU A 141 -4.84 -13.59 6.16
C GLU A 141 -5.04 -12.50 7.22
N GLY A 142 -4.15 -12.41 8.22
CA GLY A 142 -4.23 -11.39 9.27
C GLY A 142 -4.06 -9.97 8.73
N VAL A 143 -3.18 -9.79 7.74
CA VAL A 143 -3.05 -8.52 7.01
C VAL A 143 -4.36 -8.17 6.30
N ARG A 144 -4.95 -9.14 5.57
CA ARG A 144 -6.21 -8.93 4.88
C ARG A 144 -7.37 -8.63 5.83
N GLN A 145 -7.51 -9.35 6.94
CA GLN A 145 -8.58 -9.12 7.91
C GLN A 145 -8.49 -7.70 8.51
N ARG A 146 -7.28 -7.25 8.85
CA ARG A 146 -7.06 -5.89 9.38
C ARG A 146 -7.33 -4.81 8.34
N LEU A 147 -6.92 -5.03 7.10
CA LEU A 147 -7.19 -4.11 6.01
C LEU A 147 -8.70 -4.06 5.72
N GLN A 148 -9.37 -5.21 5.66
CA GLN A 148 -10.82 -5.31 5.48
C GLN A 148 -11.59 -4.56 6.58
N ALA A 149 -11.20 -4.74 7.85
CA ALA A 149 -11.82 -4.02 8.96
C ALA A 149 -11.69 -2.49 8.84
N TRP A 150 -10.58 -1.99 8.30
CA TRP A 150 -10.43 -0.57 7.98
C TRP A 150 -11.31 -0.16 6.79
N LEU A 151 -11.35 -0.98 5.74
CA LEU A 151 -12.16 -0.72 4.55
C LEU A 151 -13.67 -0.68 4.84
N GLU A 152 -14.14 -1.49 5.78
CA GLU A 152 -15.56 -1.60 6.16
C GLU A 152 -16.00 -0.58 7.21
N LYS A 153 -15.07 0.07 7.93
CA LYS A 153 -15.37 0.98 9.04
C LYS A 153 -16.33 2.12 8.63
N ASP A 154 -16.27 2.57 7.39
CA ASP A 154 -17.11 3.65 6.86
C ASP A 154 -18.46 3.17 6.29
N HIS A 155 -18.61 1.88 5.95
CA HIS A 155 -19.92 1.34 5.56
C HIS A 155 -20.91 1.25 6.73
N ALA A 156 -20.42 1.28 7.97
CA ALA A 156 -21.26 1.21 9.16
C ALA A 156 -21.88 2.57 9.53
N ASP A 157 -21.16 3.68 9.34
CA ASP A 157 -21.62 5.03 9.70
C ASP A 157 -22.64 5.59 8.69
N ASP A 158 -22.50 5.26 7.40
CA ASP A 158 -23.47 5.64 6.35
C ASP A 158 -24.79 4.82 6.39
N ARG A 159 -24.88 3.79 7.24
CA ARG A 159 -26.06 2.93 7.40
C ARG A 159 -26.95 3.29 8.59
N LEU A 160 -26.64 4.35 9.34
CA LEU A 160 -27.57 4.86 10.35
C LEU A 160 -28.83 5.38 9.66
N PRO A 161 -30.03 4.81 9.94
CA PRO A 161 -31.25 5.33 9.36
C PRO A 161 -31.43 6.78 9.82
N LEU A 162 -31.74 7.66 8.86
CA LEU A 162 -32.26 8.99 9.13
C LEU A 162 -33.40 8.82 10.14
N ARG A 163 -33.17 9.24 11.38
CA ARG A 163 -34.23 9.30 12.39
C ARG A 163 -35.23 10.35 11.91
N GLY A 164 -36.30 9.88 11.28
CA GLY A 164 -37.57 10.61 11.13
C GLY A 164 -38.40 10.51 12.39
#